data_AF-A0A7S2AGY2-F1
#
_entry.id   AF-A0A7S2AGY2-F1
#
_cell.length_a   1.000
_cell.length_b   1.000
_cell.length_c   1.000
_cell.angle_alpha   90.00
_cell.angle_beta   90.00
_cell.angle_gamma   90.00
#
_symmetry.space_group_name_H-M   'P 1'
#
loop_
_entity.id
_entity.type
_entity.pdbx_description
1 polymer ?
#
loop_
_entity_poly.entity_id
_entity_poly.type
_entity_poly.pdbx_seq_one_letter_code
_entity_poly.pdbx_strand_id
1 'polypeptide(L)'
;TCFPTSHCSLSTVPSTTSRSEPCCSCSLMIICRAALAAVVLGLCTPEIEGEPQISLEEREGVLSLVQISLEGFEANEWPSGGPLVPKRRERRNNFPLTDNKHNISSHFVGSGAFSMEIMGYHVHCYDVAMYLDEASSVWDTLTIRNRDKRIEAMLDGGVFLDIIARSKWTSKKNVALFVDRLEHVAEEDGMYDYKADIKRYKQAFLHGPKVSQGSRIVLLLSREGVRPIIAGHDVGLVKSWILAKLVMKAYLGPKSDLPLFRERVFAQLSDGKPEAVTPLSDDRMHVASVWGVIILAIALVAVLTCFIYGLFCCRCCCCWIPK
;
A
#
# COMPACT_ATOMS: atom_id res chain seq x y z
N THR A 1 -37.91 75.03 32.84
CA THR A 1 -38.65 73.90 33.44
C THR A 1 -39.83 73.57 32.53
N CYS A 2 -39.86 72.32 32.06
CA CYS A 2 -40.97 71.51 31.55
C CYS A 2 -42.06 72.11 30.61
N PHE A 3 -42.15 71.48 29.43
CA PHE A 3 -43.24 71.32 28.43
C PHE A 3 -44.66 71.05 29.04
N PRO A 4 -45.81 71.05 28.30
CA PRO A 4 -45.95 70.49 26.93
C PRO A 4 -47.05 71.02 25.94
N THR A 5 -46.97 70.44 24.72
CA THR A 5 -48.04 70.09 23.72
C THR A 5 -48.82 71.22 23.04
N SER A 6 -49.20 71.20 21.76
CA SER A 6 -49.08 70.28 20.60
C SER A 6 -49.75 70.99 19.41
N HIS A 7 -49.30 70.84 18.16
CA HIS A 7 -50.19 70.56 17.00
C HIS A 7 -49.38 70.30 15.71
N CYS A 8 -49.84 69.27 15.00
CA CYS A 8 -49.33 68.71 13.75
C CYS A 8 -49.66 69.57 12.53
N SER A 9 -48.83 69.48 11.50
CA SER A 9 -49.32 69.46 10.12
C SER A 9 -48.38 68.68 9.19
N LEU A 10 -49.01 67.76 8.47
CA LEU A 10 -48.52 66.88 7.42
C LEU A 10 -47.71 67.60 6.34
N SER A 11 -46.65 66.94 5.86
CA SER A 11 -46.20 67.07 4.48
C SER A 11 -45.72 65.72 3.97
N THR A 12 -46.44 65.25 2.96
CA THR A 12 -46.28 64.06 2.13
C THR A 12 -44.87 63.90 1.54
N VAL A 13 -44.29 62.71 1.72
CA VAL A 13 -43.07 62.23 1.06
C VAL A 13 -43.47 61.29 -0.09
N PRO A 14 -42.90 61.41 -1.30
CA PRO A 14 -43.09 60.40 -2.33
C PRO A 14 -42.17 59.20 -2.08
N SER A 15 -42.78 58.03 -1.92
CA SER A 15 -42.13 56.74 -1.81
C SER A 15 -41.82 56.16 -3.19
N THR A 16 -40.63 56.44 -3.72
CA THR A 16 -40.06 55.63 -4.80
C THR A 16 -39.42 54.39 -4.20
N THR A 17 -40.17 53.29 -4.17
CA THR A 17 -39.64 51.95 -3.91
C THR A 17 -38.85 51.50 -5.14
N SER A 18 -37.56 51.82 -5.17
CA SER A 18 -36.62 51.10 -6.05
C SER A 18 -36.40 49.71 -5.45
N ARG A 19 -36.99 48.68 -6.07
CA ARG A 19 -36.50 47.32 -5.92
C ARG A 19 -35.10 47.29 -6.52
N SER A 20 -34.08 47.39 -5.67
CA SER A 20 -32.74 46.97 -6.03
C SER A 20 -32.81 45.46 -6.26
N GLU A 21 -32.83 45.04 -7.52
CA GLU A 21 -32.54 43.67 -7.87
C GLU A 21 -31.17 43.33 -7.27
N PRO A 22 -31.03 42.27 -6.45
CA PRO A 22 -29.72 41.87 -5.96
C PRO A 22 -28.89 41.51 -7.18
N CYS A 23 -27.82 42.29 -7.44
CA CYS A 23 -26.84 42.00 -8.47
C CYS A 23 -26.46 40.51 -8.39
N CYS A 24 -26.71 39.76 -9.47
CA CYS A 24 -26.43 38.32 -9.58
C CYS A 24 -25.00 37.94 -9.15
N SER A 25 -24.07 38.90 -9.12
CA SER A 25 -22.69 38.74 -8.67
C SER A 25 -22.55 38.35 -7.18
N CYS A 26 -23.41 38.87 -6.28
CA CYS A 26 -23.26 38.62 -4.84
C CYS A 26 -23.68 37.20 -4.44
N SER A 27 -24.75 36.67 -5.03
CA SER A 27 -25.22 35.31 -4.73
C SER A 27 -24.27 34.23 -5.27
N LEU A 28 -23.64 34.47 -6.43
CA LEU A 28 -22.66 33.55 -7.01
C LEU A 28 -21.39 33.45 -6.15
N MET A 29 -20.93 34.56 -5.57
CA MET A 29 -19.76 34.57 -4.69
C MET A 29 -20.00 33.83 -3.35
N ILE A 30 -21.23 33.86 -2.82
CA ILE A 30 -21.58 33.14 -1.58
C ILE A 30 -21.57 31.62 -1.84
N ILE A 31 -22.12 31.18 -2.98
CA ILE A 31 -22.13 29.76 -3.37
C ILE A 31 -20.70 29.27 -3.66
N CYS A 32 -19.87 30.07 -4.36
CA CYS A 32 -18.46 29.74 -4.58
C CYS A 32 -17.65 29.66 -3.28
N ARG A 33 -17.89 30.55 -2.31
CA ARG A 33 -17.22 30.50 -1.00
C ARG A 33 -17.63 29.28 -0.17
N ALA A 34 -18.90 28.88 -0.21
CA ALA A 34 -19.37 27.68 0.47
C ALA A 34 -18.79 26.40 -0.17
N ALA A 35 -18.71 26.34 -1.50
CA ALA A 35 -18.07 25.23 -2.21
C ALA A 35 -16.55 25.16 -1.95
N LEU A 36 -15.86 26.30 -1.92
CA LEU A 36 -14.44 26.36 -1.59
C LEU A 36 -14.17 25.93 -0.13
N ALA A 37 -15.03 26.33 0.81
CA ALA A 37 -14.92 25.92 2.21
C ALA A 37 -15.15 24.40 2.38
N ALA A 38 -16.08 23.80 1.63
CA ALA A 38 -16.29 22.34 1.64
C ALA A 38 -15.09 21.56 1.07
N VAL A 39 -14.44 22.09 0.02
CA VAL A 39 -13.22 21.50 -0.57
C VAL A 39 -12.02 21.67 0.36
N VAL A 40 -11.86 22.83 1.00
CA VAL A 40 -10.77 23.10 1.93
C VAL A 40 -10.89 22.26 3.21
N LEU A 41 -12.11 22.09 3.74
CA LEU A 41 -12.35 21.22 4.89
C LEU A 41 -12.19 19.72 4.58
N GLY A 42 -12.27 19.32 3.30
CA GLY A 42 -11.94 17.97 2.83
C GLY A 42 -10.45 17.72 2.59
N LEU A 43 -9.60 18.75 2.60
CA LEU A 43 -8.18 18.70 2.22
C LEU A 43 -7.19 18.90 3.38
N CYS A 44 -7.63 18.89 4.64
CA CYS A 44 -6.72 18.94 5.79
C CYS A 44 -6.02 17.58 6.06
N THR A 45 -5.16 17.17 5.14
CA THR A 45 -3.95 16.36 5.40
C THR A 45 -2.87 16.83 4.43
N PRO A 46 -1.68 17.27 4.89
CA PRO A 46 -0.68 17.80 3.98
C PRO A 46 0.14 16.66 3.38
N GLU A 47 0.21 16.61 2.05
CA GLU A 47 1.36 16.08 1.34
C GLU A 47 1.74 17.15 0.31
N ILE A 48 2.92 17.73 0.51
CA ILE A 48 3.48 18.80 -0.33
C ILE A 48 4.18 18.09 -1.49
N GLU A 49 3.65 18.23 -2.70
CA GLU A 49 4.39 17.95 -3.94
C GLU A 49 5.06 19.23 -4.44
N GLY A 50 6.35 19.10 -4.72
CA GLY A 50 7.07 19.92 -5.68
C GLY A 50 8.14 19.04 -6.34
N GLU A 51 7.83 18.44 -7.49
CA GLU A 51 8.86 17.91 -8.40
C GLU A 51 9.26 19.01 -9.40
N PRO A 52 10.56 19.34 -9.52
CA PRO A 52 11.09 19.97 -10.72
C PRO A 52 11.22 18.94 -11.84
N GLN A 53 10.99 19.36 -13.08
CA GLN A 53 11.28 18.52 -14.26
C GLN A 53 12.78 18.29 -14.37
N ILE A 54 13.19 17.07 -14.06
CA ILE A 54 14.57 16.60 -14.18
C ILE A 54 14.74 15.80 -15.48
N SER A 55 15.79 16.09 -16.23
CA SER A 55 16.09 15.49 -17.54
C SER A 55 16.45 14.00 -17.41
N LEU A 56 16.32 13.26 -18.51
CA LEU A 56 16.51 11.81 -18.57
C LEU A 56 17.92 11.35 -18.15
N GLU A 57 18.91 12.24 -18.24
CA GLU A 57 20.32 12.02 -17.88
C GLU A 57 20.54 12.02 -16.36
N GLU A 58 19.79 12.84 -15.62
CA GLU A 58 19.90 12.95 -14.16
C GLU A 58 19.11 11.81 -13.46
N ARG A 59 18.17 11.15 -14.16
CA ARG A 59 17.53 9.89 -13.72
C ARG A 59 18.49 8.70 -13.70
N GLU A 60 19.45 8.64 -14.63
CA GLU A 60 20.50 7.62 -14.61
C GLU A 60 21.53 7.91 -13.51
N GLY A 61 21.77 9.19 -13.20
CA GLY A 61 22.57 9.63 -12.05
C GLY A 61 21.96 9.29 -10.68
N VAL A 62 20.65 9.44 -10.51
CA VAL A 62 19.97 9.06 -9.24
C VAL A 62 19.90 7.54 -9.07
N LEU A 63 19.71 6.78 -10.16
CA LEU A 63 19.78 5.32 -10.11
C LEU A 63 21.19 4.81 -9.82
N SER A 64 22.24 5.46 -10.36
CA SER A 64 23.61 5.13 -10.02
C SER A 64 23.97 5.54 -8.58
N LEU A 65 23.44 6.64 -8.05
CA LEU A 65 23.60 7.02 -6.64
C LEU A 65 22.90 6.06 -5.66
N VAL A 66 21.73 5.53 -6.00
CA VAL A 66 21.06 4.47 -5.23
C VAL A 66 21.86 3.17 -5.30
N GLN A 67 22.47 2.88 -6.46
CA GLN A 67 23.29 1.68 -6.64
C GLN A 67 24.66 1.81 -5.92
N ILE A 68 25.28 2.99 -5.92
CA ILE A 68 26.50 3.33 -5.17
C ILE A 68 26.21 3.35 -3.66
N SER A 69 25.03 3.82 -3.23
CA SER A 69 24.61 3.76 -1.82
C SER A 69 24.31 2.34 -1.34
N LEU A 70 24.02 1.39 -2.25
CA LEU A 70 23.86 -0.03 -1.95
C LEU A 70 25.20 -0.79 -2.02
N GLU A 71 26.12 -0.39 -2.90
CA GLU A 71 27.48 -0.94 -2.99
C GLU A 71 28.38 -0.47 -1.84
N GLY A 72 28.11 0.70 -1.24
CA GLY A 72 28.75 1.17 -0.01
C GLY A 72 28.14 0.63 1.29
N PHE A 73 27.11 -0.20 1.21
CA PHE A 73 26.53 -0.89 2.36
C PHE A 73 27.33 -2.17 2.61
N GLU A 74 28.52 -2.02 3.19
CA GLU A 74 29.24 -3.18 3.75
C GLU A 74 28.30 -3.93 4.69
N ALA A 75 28.25 -5.25 4.57
CA ALA A 75 27.34 -6.17 5.26
C ALA A 75 27.62 -6.28 6.78
N ASN A 76 28.03 -5.20 7.42
CA ASN A 76 28.39 -5.12 8.82
C ASN A 76 27.27 -4.35 9.52
N GLU A 77 26.34 -5.11 10.11
CA GLU A 77 25.26 -4.66 11.00
C GLU A 77 24.08 -3.94 10.33
N TRP A 78 23.10 -4.74 9.90
CA TRP A 78 21.72 -4.26 9.75
C TRP A 78 21.15 -3.91 11.14
N PRO A 79 20.39 -2.81 11.30
CA PRO A 79 19.81 -2.44 12.58
C PRO A 79 18.83 -3.52 13.02
N SER A 80 19.22 -4.30 14.03
CA SER A 80 18.41 -5.32 14.69
C SER A 80 17.37 -4.72 15.68
N GLY A 81 17.19 -3.40 15.63
CA GLY A 81 16.19 -2.67 16.41
C GLY A 81 14.90 -2.50 15.63
N GLY A 82 13.94 -3.42 15.79
CA GLY A 82 12.58 -3.22 15.31
C GLY A 82 11.96 -1.99 15.99
N PRO A 83 11.40 -1.02 15.24
CA PRO A 83 10.77 0.14 15.85
C PRO A 83 9.42 -0.24 16.50
N LEU A 84 9.06 0.47 17.57
CA LEU A 84 7.75 0.39 18.20
C LEU A 84 6.69 0.86 17.19
N VAL A 85 6.06 -0.09 16.50
CA VAL A 85 4.96 0.17 15.58
C VAL A 85 3.78 0.69 16.40
N PRO A 86 3.23 1.89 16.10
CA PRO A 86 2.01 2.36 16.76
C PRO A 86 0.90 1.33 16.55
N LYS A 87 0.09 1.08 17.59
CA LYS A 87 -0.98 0.08 17.65
C LYS A 87 -2.03 0.36 16.57
N ARG A 88 -1.74 -0.06 15.33
CA ARG A 88 -2.56 0.19 14.15
C ARG A 88 -3.76 -0.76 14.23
N ARG A 89 -4.97 -0.19 14.18
CA ARG A 89 -6.24 -0.93 14.19
C ARG A 89 -6.16 -2.02 13.12
N GLU A 90 -6.29 -3.27 13.56
CA GLU A 90 -6.15 -4.47 12.75
C GLU A 90 -7.16 -4.45 11.61
N ARG A 91 -6.70 -4.07 10.42
CA ARG A 91 -7.43 -4.36 9.19
C ARG A 91 -7.16 -5.82 8.90
N ARG A 92 -8.18 -6.68 8.99
CA ARG A 92 -8.16 -7.96 8.28
C ARG A 92 -7.99 -7.59 6.81
N ASN A 93 -6.75 -7.66 6.33
CA ASN A 93 -6.48 -7.47 4.92
C ASN A 93 -7.05 -8.71 4.24
N ASN A 94 -8.07 -8.52 3.40
CA ASN A 94 -8.67 -9.59 2.63
C ASN A 94 -7.68 -9.98 1.52
N PHE A 95 -7.22 -11.23 1.53
CA PHE A 95 -6.30 -11.80 0.55
C PHE A 95 -7.10 -12.75 -0.36
N PRO A 96 -7.47 -12.35 -1.58
CA PRO A 96 -8.26 -13.19 -2.48
C PRO A 96 -7.37 -14.18 -3.22
N LEU A 97 -7.26 -15.47 -2.85
CA LEU A 97 -6.75 -16.51 -3.76
C LEU A 97 -7.83 -16.89 -4.78
N THR A 98 -7.60 -16.57 -6.04
CA THR A 98 -8.44 -17.01 -7.15
C THR A 98 -7.54 -17.67 -8.17
N ASP A 99 -7.09 -18.88 -7.85
CA ASP A 99 -6.63 -19.79 -8.90
C ASP A 99 -7.41 -21.09 -8.83
N ASN A 100 -8.58 -21.07 -9.46
CA ASN A 100 -9.45 -22.25 -9.65
C ASN A 100 -8.73 -23.38 -10.40
N LYS A 101 -7.53 -23.16 -10.97
CA LYS A 101 -6.79 -24.22 -11.67
C LYS A 101 -6.21 -25.29 -10.76
N HIS A 102 -6.07 -25.04 -9.46
CA HIS A 102 -5.39 -26.02 -8.59
C HIS A 102 -6.32 -26.75 -7.62
N ASN A 103 -7.57 -26.29 -7.42
CA ASN A 103 -8.58 -26.97 -6.60
C ASN A 103 -8.05 -27.44 -5.22
N ILE A 104 -7.05 -26.74 -4.66
CA ILE A 104 -6.45 -27.09 -3.38
C ILE A 104 -7.25 -26.38 -2.31
N SER A 105 -7.97 -27.14 -1.48
CA SER A 105 -8.54 -26.61 -0.25
C SER A 105 -7.40 -26.19 0.66
N SER A 106 -7.33 -24.90 0.96
CA SER A 106 -6.29 -24.34 1.83
C SER A 106 -6.91 -23.47 2.90
N HIS A 107 -6.35 -23.52 4.11
CA HIS A 107 -6.77 -22.70 5.24
C HIS A 107 -5.80 -21.55 5.45
N PHE A 108 -6.37 -20.37 5.71
CA PHE A 108 -5.61 -19.19 6.14
C PHE A 108 -4.97 -19.43 7.51
N VAL A 109 -3.68 -19.12 7.63
CA VAL A 109 -2.91 -19.31 8.86
C VAL A 109 -2.55 -17.97 9.50
N GLY A 110 -2.20 -16.97 8.68
CA GLY A 110 -1.80 -15.67 9.21
C GLY A 110 -1.39 -14.71 8.11
N SER A 111 -1.28 -13.43 8.48
CA SER A 111 -0.85 -12.36 7.58
C SER A 111 0.02 -11.32 8.27
N GLY A 112 0.89 -10.70 7.48
CA GLY A 112 1.80 -9.65 7.89
C GLY A 112 2.01 -8.62 6.79
N ALA A 113 2.79 -7.59 7.11
CA ALA A 113 3.18 -6.53 6.19
C ALA A 113 4.67 -6.25 6.37
N PHE A 114 5.40 -6.17 5.26
CA PHE A 114 6.79 -5.75 5.25
C PHE A 114 6.86 -4.27 4.89
N SER A 115 7.49 -3.50 5.76
CA SER A 115 7.80 -2.10 5.54
C SER A 115 9.28 -1.88 5.79
N MET A 116 9.88 -0.93 5.07
CA MET A 116 11.27 -0.55 5.26
C MET A 116 11.40 0.98 5.35
N GLU A 117 12.48 1.44 5.95
CA GLU A 117 12.80 2.87 6.00
C GLU A 117 13.80 3.20 4.88
N ILE A 118 13.44 4.15 4.01
CA ILE A 118 14.30 4.65 2.93
C ILE A 118 14.40 6.16 3.11
N MET A 119 15.59 6.67 3.42
CA MET A 119 15.84 8.11 3.62
C MET A 119 14.88 8.75 4.65
N GLY A 120 14.57 8.04 5.74
CA GLY A 120 13.65 8.52 6.78
C GLY A 120 12.16 8.32 6.47
N TYR A 121 11.81 7.76 5.31
CA TYR A 121 10.42 7.47 4.94
C TYR A 121 10.09 5.99 5.13
N HIS A 122 8.99 5.71 5.85
CA HIS A 122 8.46 4.35 5.97
C HIS A 122 7.70 3.94 4.70
N VAL A 123 8.31 3.09 3.89
CA VAL A 123 7.73 2.53 2.68
C VAL A 123 7.09 1.18 2.98
N HIS A 124 5.77 1.07 2.80
CA HIS A 124 5.05 -0.20 2.88
C HIS A 124 5.26 -0.99 1.58
N CYS A 125 6.16 -1.97 1.62
CA CYS A 125 6.63 -2.66 0.42
C CYS A 125 5.63 -3.71 -0.06
N TYR A 126 5.22 -4.63 0.82
CA TYR A 126 4.28 -5.70 0.47
C TYR A 126 3.51 -6.21 1.69
N ASP A 127 2.35 -6.81 1.42
CA ASP A 127 1.63 -7.65 2.38
C ASP A 127 1.91 -9.11 2.07
N VAL A 128 1.91 -9.97 3.09
CA VAL A 128 2.03 -11.42 2.95
C VAL A 128 0.95 -12.13 3.75
N ALA A 129 0.36 -13.16 3.16
CA ALA A 129 -0.48 -14.13 3.85
C ALA A 129 0.06 -15.54 3.62
N MET A 130 -0.15 -16.40 4.61
CA MET A 130 0.19 -17.81 4.52
C MET A 130 -1.07 -18.65 4.58
N TYR A 131 -1.09 -19.66 3.72
CA TYR A 131 -2.09 -20.71 3.71
C TYR A 131 -1.40 -22.06 3.75
N LEU A 132 -2.10 -23.02 4.34
CA LEU A 132 -1.69 -24.41 4.41
C LEU A 132 -2.77 -25.27 3.78
N ASP A 133 -2.35 -26.34 3.13
CA ASP A 133 -3.26 -27.35 2.62
C ASP A 133 -4.12 -27.91 3.77
N GLU A 134 -5.39 -28.15 3.49
CA GLU A 134 -6.32 -28.82 4.39
C GLU A 134 -5.83 -30.20 4.84
N ALA A 135 -5.16 -30.93 3.95
CA ALA A 135 -4.61 -32.25 4.23
C ALA A 135 -3.24 -32.21 4.93
N SER A 136 -2.73 -31.02 5.27
CA SER A 136 -1.42 -30.89 5.89
C SER A 136 -1.38 -31.57 7.26
N SER A 137 -0.41 -32.46 7.45
CA SER A 137 -0.21 -33.14 8.74
C SER A 137 0.16 -32.18 9.87
N VAL A 138 0.55 -30.93 9.56
CA VAL A 138 0.92 -29.94 10.56
C VAL A 138 -0.25 -29.60 11.50
N TRP A 139 -1.49 -29.74 11.04
CA TRP A 139 -2.69 -29.50 11.84
C TRP A 139 -2.78 -30.42 13.06
N ASP A 140 -2.30 -31.66 12.95
CA ASP A 140 -2.32 -32.64 14.02
C ASP A 140 -1.07 -32.55 14.92
N THR A 141 -0.10 -31.71 14.55
CA THR A 141 1.22 -31.62 15.22
C THR A 141 1.29 -30.58 16.33
N LEU A 142 0.21 -30.39 17.09
CA LEU A 142 0.17 -29.50 18.27
C LEU A 142 1.31 -29.79 19.26
N THR A 143 1.80 -31.04 19.30
CA THR A 143 2.85 -31.53 20.19
C THR A 143 4.28 -31.19 19.76
N ILE A 144 4.53 -30.81 18.50
CA ILE A 144 5.89 -30.51 18.04
C ILE A 144 6.32 -29.18 18.65
N ARG A 145 7.11 -29.19 19.73
CA ARG A 145 7.62 -27.93 20.34
C ARG A 145 8.76 -27.30 19.55
N ASN A 146 9.46 -28.09 18.74
CA ASN A 146 10.59 -27.61 17.95
C ASN A 146 10.10 -26.91 16.68
N ARG A 147 10.41 -25.61 16.54
CA ARG A 147 9.97 -24.78 15.41
C ARG A 147 10.51 -25.28 14.07
N ASP A 148 11.74 -25.77 14.00
CA ASP A 148 12.31 -26.28 12.75
C ASP A 148 11.56 -27.52 12.27
N LYS A 149 11.23 -28.44 13.18
CA LYS A 149 10.41 -29.62 12.84
C LYS A 149 9.01 -29.23 12.40
N ARG A 150 8.41 -28.16 12.95
CA ARG A 150 7.13 -27.63 12.47
C ARG A 150 7.26 -27.10 11.04
N ILE A 151 8.31 -26.34 10.74
CA ILE A 151 8.55 -25.81 9.38
C ILE A 151 8.68 -26.97 8.39
N GLU A 152 9.42 -28.02 8.74
CA GLU A 152 9.54 -29.22 7.90
C GLU A 152 8.17 -29.88 7.67
N ALA A 153 7.38 -30.09 8.72
CA ALA A 153 6.04 -30.65 8.60
C ALA A 153 5.09 -29.80 7.73
N MET A 154 5.20 -28.47 7.77
CA MET A 154 4.42 -27.59 6.88
C MET A 154 4.73 -27.84 5.41
N LEU A 155 6.00 -28.06 5.06
CA LEU A 155 6.42 -28.29 3.69
C LEU A 155 6.02 -29.68 3.16
N ASP A 156 5.69 -30.62 4.05
CA ASP A 156 5.16 -31.93 3.68
C ASP A 156 3.75 -31.83 3.11
N GLY A 157 2.92 -30.97 3.74
CA GLY A 157 1.54 -30.71 3.29
C GLY A 157 1.44 -29.63 2.21
N GLY A 158 2.52 -28.91 1.93
CA GLY A 158 2.49 -27.77 1.00
C GLY A 158 2.06 -26.47 1.69
N VAL A 159 2.78 -25.40 1.36
CA VAL A 159 2.57 -24.05 1.88
C VAL A 159 2.37 -23.09 0.72
N PHE A 160 1.42 -22.17 0.89
CA PHE A 160 1.15 -21.09 -0.04
C PHE A 160 1.49 -19.77 0.66
N LEU A 161 2.49 -19.04 0.15
CA LEU A 161 2.72 -17.66 0.54
C LEU A 161 2.16 -16.75 -0.53
N ASP A 162 1.15 -15.96 -0.17
CA ASP A 162 0.53 -14.97 -1.04
C ASP A 162 1.06 -13.58 -0.70
N ILE A 163 1.83 -13.01 -1.62
CA ILE A 163 2.51 -11.73 -1.45
C ILE A 163 1.89 -10.70 -2.39
N ILE A 164 1.41 -9.59 -1.85
CA ILE A 164 0.82 -8.48 -2.61
C ILE A 164 1.76 -7.29 -2.55
N ALA A 165 2.31 -6.88 -3.69
CA ALA A 165 3.15 -5.70 -3.80
C ALA A 165 2.34 -4.43 -3.51
N ARG A 166 2.73 -3.64 -2.50
CA ARG A 166 2.03 -2.41 -2.09
C ARG A 166 2.73 -1.13 -2.51
N SER A 167 4.02 -1.20 -2.81
CA SER A 167 4.83 -0.08 -3.29
C SER A 167 5.40 -0.35 -4.68
N LYS A 168 5.66 0.73 -5.44
CA LYS A 168 6.45 0.70 -6.69
C LYS A 168 7.87 0.18 -6.48
N TRP A 169 8.38 0.26 -5.25
CA TRP A 169 9.67 -0.30 -4.87
C TRP A 169 9.70 -1.83 -4.98
N THR A 170 8.56 -2.52 -4.81
CA THR A 170 8.48 -3.98 -4.99
C THR A 170 8.50 -4.34 -6.47
N SER A 171 9.70 -4.36 -7.05
CA SER A 171 9.97 -4.73 -8.44
C SER A 171 10.63 -6.11 -8.52
N LYS A 172 10.64 -6.73 -9.71
CA LYS A 172 11.30 -8.04 -9.88
C LYS A 172 12.80 -8.03 -9.54
N LYS A 173 13.47 -6.89 -9.78
CA LYS A 173 14.88 -6.71 -9.41
C LYS A 173 15.04 -6.68 -7.89
N ASN A 174 14.17 -5.95 -7.19
CA ASN A 174 14.24 -5.84 -5.73
C ASN A 174 13.83 -7.14 -5.04
N VAL A 175 12.83 -7.86 -5.57
CA VAL A 175 12.51 -9.22 -5.11
C VAL A 175 13.70 -10.16 -5.31
N ALA A 176 14.39 -10.09 -6.46
CA ALA A 176 15.60 -10.87 -6.71
C ALA A 176 16.77 -10.49 -5.77
N LEU A 177 16.86 -9.24 -5.30
CA LEU A 177 17.83 -8.84 -4.28
C LEU A 177 17.51 -9.44 -2.90
N PHE A 178 16.22 -9.58 -2.54
CA PHE A 178 15.86 -10.31 -1.31
C PHE A 178 16.25 -11.78 -1.35
N VAL A 179 16.27 -12.40 -2.53
CA VAL A 179 16.73 -13.79 -2.68
C VAL A 179 18.18 -13.95 -2.25
N ASP A 180 19.03 -12.94 -2.43
CA ASP A 180 20.44 -12.99 -2.00
C ASP A 180 20.57 -13.12 -0.47
N ARG A 181 19.59 -12.62 0.30
CA ARG A 181 19.58 -12.77 1.76
C ARG A 181 19.41 -14.21 2.21
N LEU A 182 18.89 -15.09 1.36
CA LEU A 182 18.74 -16.50 1.69
C LEU A 182 20.10 -17.19 1.89
N GLU A 183 21.18 -16.66 1.31
CA GLU A 183 22.54 -17.17 1.55
C GLU A 183 22.91 -16.99 3.02
N HIS A 184 22.68 -15.80 3.58
CA HIS A 184 22.94 -15.51 4.98
C HIS A 184 22.11 -16.42 5.92
N VAL A 185 20.81 -16.60 5.63
CA VAL A 185 19.95 -17.53 6.40
C VAL A 185 20.50 -18.95 6.35
N ALA A 186 21.01 -19.39 5.19
CA ALA A 186 21.57 -20.72 5.02
C ALA A 186 22.87 -20.93 5.78
N GLU A 187 23.76 -19.93 5.78
CA GLU A 187 25.03 -19.96 6.50
C GLU A 187 24.81 -20.04 8.02
N GLU A 188 23.88 -19.23 8.54
CA GLU A 188 23.56 -19.21 9.96
C GLU A 188 22.95 -20.52 10.47
N ASP A 189 22.20 -21.21 9.61
CA ASP A 189 21.62 -22.51 9.90
C ASP A 189 22.56 -23.69 9.62
N GLY A 190 23.79 -23.42 9.14
CA GLY A 190 24.75 -24.46 8.77
C GLY A 190 24.25 -25.36 7.63
N MET A 191 23.45 -24.82 6.71
CA MET A 191 23.01 -25.55 5.51
C MET A 191 24.12 -25.55 4.45
N TYR A 192 24.17 -26.61 3.64
CA TYR A 192 25.14 -26.78 2.56
C TYR A 192 24.41 -26.95 1.21
N ASP A 193 25.15 -26.89 0.10
CA ASP A 193 24.66 -27.14 -1.27
C ASP A 193 23.49 -26.25 -1.76
N TYR A 194 23.25 -25.10 -1.14
CA TYR A 194 22.14 -24.22 -1.47
C TYR A 194 22.44 -23.20 -2.59
N LYS A 195 23.71 -22.87 -2.85
CA LYS A 195 24.11 -21.70 -3.68
C LYS A 195 23.58 -21.78 -5.11
N ALA A 196 23.67 -22.96 -5.73
CA ALA A 196 23.18 -23.15 -7.09
C ALA A 196 21.66 -22.97 -7.19
N ASP A 197 20.92 -23.40 -6.17
CA ASP A 197 19.46 -23.30 -6.13
C ASP A 197 18.98 -21.88 -5.83
N ILE A 198 19.64 -21.16 -4.92
CA ILE A 198 19.38 -19.73 -4.70
C ILE A 198 19.63 -18.94 -5.99
N LYS A 199 20.73 -19.23 -6.70
CA LYS A 199 21.00 -18.59 -8.00
C LYS A 199 19.89 -18.88 -9.02
N ARG A 200 19.44 -20.12 -9.16
CA ARG A 200 18.32 -20.47 -10.06
C ARG A 200 17.02 -19.77 -9.66
N TYR A 201 16.73 -19.72 -8.36
CA TYR A 201 15.55 -19.04 -7.82
C TYR A 201 15.57 -17.54 -8.08
N LYS A 202 16.72 -16.89 -7.90
CA LYS A 202 16.94 -15.49 -8.28
C LYS A 202 16.67 -15.27 -9.77
N GLN A 203 17.19 -16.15 -10.63
CA GLN A 203 16.99 -16.05 -12.07
C GLN A 203 15.52 -16.22 -12.47
N ALA A 204 14.73 -17.01 -11.74
CA ALA A 204 13.28 -17.12 -11.96
C ALA A 204 12.61 -15.74 -11.82
N PHE A 205 12.90 -14.97 -10.77
CA PHE A 205 12.33 -13.62 -10.63
C PHE A 205 12.84 -12.64 -11.69
N LEU A 206 14.14 -12.69 -12.03
CA LEU A 206 14.72 -11.76 -13.01
C LEU A 206 14.13 -11.96 -14.42
N HIS A 207 13.91 -13.22 -14.82
CA HIS A 207 13.33 -13.58 -16.12
C HIS A 207 11.80 -13.65 -16.10
N GLY A 208 11.19 -13.63 -14.92
CA GLY A 208 9.75 -13.59 -14.74
C GLY A 208 9.08 -12.31 -15.24
N PRO A 209 7.74 -12.28 -15.23
CA PRO A 209 6.95 -11.13 -15.63
C PRO A 209 7.22 -9.92 -14.73
N LYS A 210 6.79 -8.74 -15.18
CA LYS A 210 6.96 -7.50 -14.43
C LYS A 210 6.15 -7.54 -13.13
N VAL A 211 6.82 -7.23 -12.02
CA VAL A 211 6.17 -6.93 -10.75
C VAL A 211 5.99 -5.42 -10.65
N SER A 212 4.74 -4.99 -10.48
CA SER A 212 4.34 -3.61 -10.22
C SER A 212 3.53 -3.52 -8.93
N GLN A 213 3.25 -2.31 -8.46
CA GLN A 213 2.31 -2.10 -7.36
C GLN A 213 0.96 -2.77 -7.68
N GLY A 214 0.42 -3.52 -6.72
CA GLY A 214 -0.78 -4.35 -6.87
C GLY A 214 -0.53 -5.73 -7.49
N SER A 215 0.67 -5.99 -8.02
CA SER A 215 1.02 -7.33 -8.50
C SER A 215 1.04 -8.32 -7.35
N ARG A 216 0.61 -9.53 -7.68
CA ARG A 216 0.57 -10.67 -6.77
C ARG A 216 1.71 -11.63 -7.09
N ILE A 217 2.37 -12.14 -6.06
CA ILE A 217 3.39 -13.19 -6.13
C ILE A 217 2.90 -14.30 -5.21
N VAL A 218 2.62 -15.47 -5.76
CA VAL A 218 2.27 -16.65 -4.99
C VAL A 218 3.47 -17.59 -5.00
N LEU A 219 3.95 -17.99 -3.82
CA LEU A 219 5.00 -18.99 -3.68
C LEU A 219 4.37 -20.28 -3.21
N LEU A 220 4.43 -21.31 -4.05
CA LEU A 220 4.07 -22.67 -3.67
C LEU A 220 5.34 -23.37 -3.16
N LEU A 221 5.36 -23.70 -1.88
CA LEU A 221 6.51 -24.31 -1.21
C LEU A 221 6.15 -25.73 -0.78
N SER A 222 6.97 -26.70 -1.13
CA SER A 222 6.78 -28.10 -0.75
C SER A 222 8.12 -28.83 -0.64
N ARG A 223 8.07 -30.13 -0.33
CA ARG A 223 9.24 -31.02 -0.45
C ARG A 223 9.90 -31.01 -1.82
N GLU A 224 9.13 -30.81 -2.88
CA GLU A 224 9.66 -30.81 -4.24
C GLU A 224 10.47 -29.55 -4.56
N GLY A 225 10.20 -28.45 -3.84
CA GLY A 225 10.91 -27.19 -4.00
C GLY A 225 10.00 -25.97 -3.99
N VAL A 226 10.39 -24.95 -4.75
CA VAL A 226 9.72 -23.64 -4.79
C VAL A 226 9.21 -23.35 -6.19
N ARG A 227 7.90 -23.09 -6.31
CA ARG A 227 7.27 -22.66 -7.56
C ARG A 227 6.67 -21.26 -7.38
N PRO A 228 7.34 -20.20 -7.89
CA PRO A 228 6.80 -18.86 -7.91
C PRO A 228 5.81 -18.68 -9.07
N ILE A 229 4.64 -18.14 -8.76
CA ILE A 229 3.63 -17.68 -9.72
C ILE A 229 3.54 -16.17 -9.58
N ILE A 230 3.96 -15.43 -10.61
CA ILE A 230 4.06 -13.97 -10.58
C ILE A 230 3.03 -13.39 -11.52
N ALA A 231 2.14 -12.54 -11.00
CA ALA A 231 1.04 -11.94 -11.75
C ALA A 231 0.20 -12.98 -12.54
N GLY A 232 0.01 -14.17 -11.94
CA GLY A 232 -0.73 -15.29 -12.55
C GLY A 232 0.08 -16.14 -13.56
N HIS A 233 1.35 -15.82 -13.80
CA HIS A 233 2.22 -16.63 -14.65
C HIS A 233 3.11 -17.55 -13.81
N ASP A 234 3.00 -18.85 -14.04
CA ASP A 234 3.92 -19.85 -13.47
C ASP A 234 5.32 -19.65 -14.07
N VAL A 235 6.30 -19.37 -13.21
CA VAL A 235 7.69 -19.12 -13.60
C VAL A 235 8.54 -20.40 -13.60
N GLY A 236 7.95 -21.52 -13.17
CA GLY A 236 8.57 -22.84 -13.13
C GLY A 236 9.02 -23.27 -11.74
N LEU A 237 9.18 -24.58 -11.56
CA LEU A 237 9.58 -25.18 -10.29
C LEU A 237 11.11 -25.22 -10.16
N VAL A 238 11.65 -24.60 -9.10
CA VAL A 238 13.03 -24.81 -8.66
C VAL A 238 13.05 -26.01 -7.73
N LYS A 239 13.51 -27.16 -8.24
CA LYS A 239 13.51 -28.45 -7.53
C LYS A 239 14.57 -28.51 -6.44
N SER A 240 14.27 -27.97 -5.27
CA SER A 240 15.18 -27.97 -4.12
C SER A 240 14.42 -27.87 -2.79
N TRP A 241 14.43 -28.97 -2.04
CA TRP A 241 13.92 -29.02 -0.67
C TRP A 241 14.61 -27.99 0.23
N ILE A 242 15.94 -27.89 0.13
CA ILE A 242 16.75 -26.98 0.94
C ILE A 242 16.30 -25.54 0.69
N LEU A 243 16.09 -25.16 -0.57
CA LEU A 243 15.57 -23.83 -0.91
C LEU A 243 14.18 -23.57 -0.31
N ALA A 244 13.25 -24.53 -0.40
CA ALA A 244 11.91 -24.37 0.17
C ALA A 244 11.98 -24.15 1.70
N LYS A 245 12.85 -24.90 2.38
CA LYS A 245 13.14 -24.72 3.80
C LYS A 245 13.72 -23.34 4.11
N LEU A 246 14.70 -22.87 3.32
CA LEU A 246 15.30 -21.55 3.49
C LEU A 246 14.28 -20.42 3.32
N VAL A 247 13.42 -20.50 2.30
CA VAL A 247 12.34 -19.53 2.10
C VAL A 247 11.41 -19.51 3.30
N MET A 248 10.96 -20.67 3.78
CA MET A 248 10.13 -20.74 4.99
C MET A 248 10.82 -20.14 6.21
N LYS A 249 12.13 -20.39 6.38
CA LYS A 249 12.90 -19.85 7.49
C LYS A 249 13.13 -18.34 7.39
N ALA A 250 13.22 -17.77 6.18
CA ALA A 250 13.26 -16.31 6.02
C ALA A 250 11.98 -15.65 6.56
N TYR A 251 10.83 -16.31 6.43
CA TYR A 251 9.54 -15.79 6.90
C TYR A 251 9.15 -16.19 8.34
N LEU A 252 9.54 -17.38 8.80
CA LEU A 252 9.11 -17.93 10.10
C LEU A 252 10.28 -18.20 11.06
N GLY A 253 11.51 -18.00 10.63
CA GLY A 253 12.71 -18.22 11.43
C GLY A 253 12.88 -17.19 12.56
N PRO A 254 13.81 -17.44 13.50
CA PRO A 254 14.07 -16.55 14.62
C PRO A 254 14.50 -15.14 14.20
N LYS A 255 15.17 -15.02 13.05
CA LYS A 255 15.66 -13.76 12.46
C LYS A 255 14.82 -13.28 11.27
N SER A 256 13.56 -13.70 11.19
CA SER A 256 12.68 -13.21 10.14
C SER A 256 12.50 -11.69 10.23
N ASP A 257 12.53 -11.03 9.08
CA ASP A 257 12.16 -9.62 8.89
C ASP A 257 10.67 -9.35 9.24
N LEU A 258 9.88 -10.39 9.50
CA LEU A 258 8.45 -10.32 9.81
C LEU A 258 8.11 -11.04 11.14
N PRO A 259 8.63 -10.58 12.29
CA PRO A 259 8.45 -11.27 13.57
C PRO A 259 6.99 -11.41 13.99
N LEU A 260 6.16 -10.39 13.75
CA LEU A 260 4.72 -10.41 14.06
C LEU A 260 3.95 -11.40 13.18
N PHE A 261 4.34 -11.53 11.91
CA PHE A 261 3.74 -12.52 11.00
C PHE A 261 4.04 -13.94 11.49
N ARG A 262 5.31 -14.21 11.81
CA ARG A 262 5.76 -15.48 12.39
C ARG A 262 4.98 -15.84 13.65
N GLU A 263 4.84 -14.90 14.58
CA GLU A 263 4.13 -15.13 15.84
C GLU A 263 2.66 -15.48 15.61
N ARG A 264 1.98 -14.76 14.70
CA ARG A 264 0.59 -15.07 14.32
C ARG A 264 0.45 -16.45 13.70
N VAL A 265 1.36 -16.80 12.78
CA VAL A 265 1.36 -18.12 12.13
C VAL A 265 1.50 -19.23 13.18
N PHE A 266 2.47 -19.12 14.10
CA PHE A 266 2.65 -20.13 15.14
C PHE A 266 1.55 -20.13 16.20
N ALA A 267 0.93 -18.98 16.49
CA ALA A 267 -0.24 -18.91 17.36
C ALA A 267 -1.42 -19.67 16.73
N GLN A 268 -1.77 -19.37 15.48
CA GLN A 268 -2.85 -20.05 14.76
C GLN A 268 -2.61 -21.55 14.64
N LEU A 269 -1.37 -21.98 14.38
CA LEU A 269 -1.02 -23.39 14.35
C LEU A 269 -1.13 -24.08 15.71
N SER A 270 -1.00 -23.33 16.81
CA SER A 270 -1.18 -23.85 18.16
C SER A 270 -2.65 -23.93 18.55
N ASP A 271 -3.52 -23.14 17.90
CA ASP A 271 -4.98 -23.21 18.05
C ASP A 271 -5.58 -24.38 17.24
N GLY A 272 -4.85 -24.89 16.25
CA GLY A 272 -5.24 -26.06 15.45
C GLY A 272 -5.91 -25.72 14.12
N LYS A 273 -6.50 -26.75 13.49
CA LYS A 273 -7.18 -26.59 12.20
C LYS A 273 -8.42 -25.70 12.38
N PRO A 274 -8.54 -24.59 11.62
CA PRO A 274 -9.74 -23.75 11.70
C PRO A 274 -10.97 -24.50 11.17
N GLU A 275 -12.07 -24.44 11.92
CA GLU A 275 -13.32 -25.17 11.61
C GLU A 275 -13.99 -24.71 10.32
N ALA A 276 -13.81 -23.44 9.96
CA ALA A 276 -14.28 -22.88 8.71
C ALA A 276 -13.12 -22.72 7.73
N VAL A 277 -13.29 -23.25 6.51
CA VAL A 277 -12.49 -22.81 5.37
C VAL A 277 -12.82 -21.34 5.19
N THR A 278 -11.86 -20.45 5.48
CA THR A 278 -12.04 -19.02 5.29
C THR A 278 -12.33 -18.79 3.80
N PRO A 279 -13.54 -18.39 3.41
CA PRO A 279 -13.82 -18.14 2.00
C PRO A 279 -12.90 -17.02 1.55
N LEU A 280 -12.26 -17.24 0.40
CA LEU A 280 -11.33 -16.32 -0.22
C LEU A 280 -12.14 -15.09 -0.63
N SER A 281 -12.14 -14.06 0.22
CA SER A 281 -12.92 -12.86 0.00
C SER A 281 -12.38 -12.14 -1.24
N ASP A 282 -13.18 -12.16 -2.31
CA ASP A 282 -12.93 -11.52 -3.61
C ASP A 282 -13.15 -10.00 -3.51
N ASP A 283 -12.47 -9.35 -2.57
CA ASP A 283 -12.49 -7.90 -2.51
C ASP A 283 -11.49 -7.36 -3.53
N ARG A 284 -11.99 -7.19 -4.76
CA ARG A 284 -11.42 -6.22 -5.69
C ARG A 284 -11.33 -4.89 -4.95
N MET A 285 -10.13 -4.55 -4.46
CA MET A 285 -9.87 -3.20 -3.98
C MET A 285 -10.33 -2.26 -5.08
N HIS A 286 -11.39 -1.50 -4.80
CA HIS A 286 -11.72 -0.30 -5.54
C HIS A 286 -10.52 0.63 -5.35
N VAL A 287 -9.49 0.46 -6.18
CA VAL A 287 -8.52 1.49 -6.48
C VAL A 287 -9.39 2.68 -6.80
N ALA A 288 -9.30 3.75 -5.98
CA ALA A 288 -9.95 5.00 -6.29
C ALA A 288 -9.57 5.29 -7.74
N SER A 289 -10.55 5.11 -8.63
CA SER A 289 -10.25 4.93 -10.04
C SER A 289 -9.43 6.14 -10.48
N VAL A 290 -8.46 5.97 -11.38
CA VAL A 290 -7.67 7.10 -11.91
C VAL A 290 -8.59 8.26 -12.34
N TRP A 291 -9.83 7.95 -12.72
CA TRP A 291 -10.93 8.89 -12.93
C TRP A 291 -11.25 9.81 -11.74
N GLY A 292 -11.22 9.34 -10.50
CA GLY A 292 -11.42 10.17 -9.30
C GLY A 292 -10.39 11.28 -9.16
N VAL A 293 -9.11 10.98 -9.45
CA VAL A 293 -8.04 11.99 -9.44
C VAL A 293 -8.18 12.95 -10.63
N ILE A 294 -8.51 12.44 -11.81
CA ILE A 294 -8.75 13.27 -13.01
C ILE A 294 -9.95 14.20 -12.79
N ILE A 295 -11.06 13.71 -12.25
CA ILE A 295 -12.27 14.50 -11.97
C ILE A 295 -11.94 15.60 -10.95
N LEU A 296 -11.16 15.28 -9.91
CA LEU A 296 -10.73 16.26 -8.91
C LEU A 296 -9.85 17.37 -9.54
N ALA A 297 -8.91 17.00 -10.42
CA ALA A 297 -8.06 17.94 -11.12
C ALA A 297 -8.87 18.86 -12.05
N ILE A 298 -9.82 18.31 -12.81
CA ILE A 298 -10.72 19.10 -13.68
C ILE A 298 -11.56 20.06 -12.84
N ALA A 299 -12.10 19.61 -11.70
CA ALA A 299 -12.87 20.46 -10.79
C ALA A 299 -12.03 21.63 -10.25
N LEU A 300 -10.78 21.38 -9.87
CA LEU A 300 -9.86 22.44 -9.42
C LEU A 300 -9.58 23.47 -10.52
N VAL A 301 -9.32 23.03 -11.76
CA VAL A 301 -9.09 23.94 -12.90
C VAL A 301 -10.35 24.76 -13.20
N ALA A 302 -11.54 24.15 -13.12
CA ALA A 302 -12.81 24.85 -13.30
C ALA A 302 -13.04 25.94 -12.23
N VAL A 303 -12.74 25.64 -10.96
CA VAL A 303 -12.84 26.64 -9.88
C VAL A 303 -11.84 27.77 -10.08
N LEU A 304 -10.59 27.46 -10.46
CA LEU A 304 -9.55 28.46 -10.69
C LEU A 304 -9.90 29.40 -11.85
N THR A 305 -10.41 28.84 -12.95
CA THR A 305 -10.83 29.62 -14.13
C THR A 305 -12.03 30.50 -13.80
N CYS A 306 -13.05 30.00 -13.11
CA CYS A 306 -14.16 30.83 -12.61
C CYS A 306 -13.69 31.98 -11.72
N PHE A 307 -12.70 31.73 -10.85
CA PHE A 307 -12.14 32.76 -9.97
C PHE A 307 -11.41 33.87 -10.75
N ILE A 308 -10.60 33.50 -11.75
CA ILE A 308 -9.90 34.46 -12.62
C ILE A 308 -10.90 35.29 -13.44
N TYR A 309 -11.89 34.65 -14.06
CA TYR A 309 -12.92 35.36 -14.83
C TYR A 309 -13.77 36.30 -13.96
N GLY A 310 -14.12 35.88 -12.75
CA GLY A 310 -14.83 36.73 -11.78
C GLY A 310 -14.03 38.00 -11.41
N LEU A 311 -12.72 37.88 -11.22
CA LEU A 311 -11.85 39.03 -10.95
C LEU A 311 -11.75 40.00 -12.14
N PHE A 312 -11.73 39.48 -13.37
CA PHE A 312 -11.73 40.32 -14.58
C PHE A 312 -13.05 41.05 -14.81
N CYS A 313 -14.19 40.40 -14.59
CA CYS A 313 -15.51 41.03 -14.74
C CYS A 313 -15.77 42.11 -13.67
N CYS A 314 -15.33 41.91 -12.43
CA CYS A 314 -15.44 42.93 -11.38
C CYS A 314 -14.63 44.20 -11.67
N ARG A 315 -13.53 44.10 -12.44
CA ARG A 315 -12.74 45.28 -12.84
C ARG A 315 -13.42 46.12 -13.93
N CYS A 316 -14.21 45.50 -14.82
CA CYS A 316 -14.87 46.23 -15.89
C CYS A 316 -16.12 46.99 -15.43
N CYS A 317 -16.85 46.49 -14.41
CA CYS A 317 -18.07 47.15 -13.93
C CYS A 317 -17.81 48.39 -13.05
N CYS A 318 -16.62 48.54 -12.45
CA CYS A 318 -16.30 49.70 -11.61
C CYS A 318 -15.88 50.96 -12.38
N CYS A 319 -15.71 50.89 -13.71
CA CYS A 319 -15.29 52.05 -14.53
C CYS A 319 -16.45 52.86 -15.13
N TRP A 320 -17.70 52.52 -14.83
CA TRP A 320 -18.90 53.17 -15.39
C TRP A 320 -19.73 53.93 -14.35
N ILE A 321 -19.09 54.52 -13.35
CA ILE A 321 -19.73 55.58 -12.55
C ILE A 321 -19.30 56.91 -13.16
N PRO A 322 -20.16 57.58 -13.97
CA PRO A 322 -19.87 58.92 -14.45
C PRO A 322 -19.81 59.86 -13.23
N LYS A 323 -18.74 60.66 -13.17
CA LYS A 323 -18.63 61.79 -12.24
C LYS A 323 -19.54 62.92 -12.67
#